data_AF-A0A657K127-F1
#
_entry.id   AF-A0A657K127-F1
#
_cell.length_a   1.000
_cell.length_b   1.000
_cell.length_c   1.000
_cell.angle_alpha   90.00
_cell.angle_beta   90.00
_cell.angle_gamma   90.00
#
_symmetry.space_group_name_H-M   'P 1'
#
loop_
_entity.id
_entity.type
_entity.pdbx_description
1 polymer ?
#
loop_
_entity_poly.entity_id
_entity_poly.type
_entity_poly.pdbx_seq_one_letter_code
_entity_poly.pdbx_strand_id
1 'polypeptide(L)'
;MLTLTADIEAEETGAQWKAQITRNGLGQEMEKQLNGRIKLTTAYDKQGRIISHQVYQGSKETYNRQYNWSPRHQLKSILNGLTKGKTEFTYDSFGSLASACYQDGSCNYPLK
;
A
#
# COMPACT_ATOMS: atom_id res chain seq x y z
N MET A 1 15.80 -6.38 -15.55
CA MET A 1 15.62 -5.59 -14.31
C MET A 1 16.15 -6.46 -13.18
N LEU A 2 17.10 -5.99 -12.37
CA LEU A 2 17.66 -6.78 -11.27
C LEU A 2 16.71 -6.74 -10.08
N THR A 3 16.41 -7.90 -9.50
CA THR A 3 15.61 -8.03 -8.26
C THR A 3 16.42 -8.75 -7.22
N LEU A 4 16.30 -8.33 -5.96
CA LEU A 4 16.95 -8.97 -4.81
C LEU A 4 15.90 -9.69 -3.97
N THR A 5 16.10 -10.98 -3.72
CA THR A 5 15.21 -11.78 -2.85
C THR A 5 15.93 -12.10 -1.55
N ALA A 6 15.22 -11.96 -0.42
CA ALA A 6 15.70 -12.29 0.91
C ALA A 6 14.69 -13.18 1.64
N ASP A 7 15.18 -14.23 2.29
CA ASP A 7 14.40 -15.08 3.18
C ASP A 7 14.60 -14.61 4.62
N ILE A 8 13.50 -14.45 5.35
CA ILE A 8 13.51 -14.04 6.76
C ILE A 8 12.67 -15.03 7.55
N GLU A 9 13.26 -15.55 8.63
CA GLU A 9 12.63 -16.46 9.56
C GLU A 9 12.75 -15.88 10.97
N ALA A 10 11.69 -15.92 11.76
CA ALA A 10 11.82 -15.74 13.20
C ALA A 10 10.79 -16.59 13.96
N GLU A 11 11.10 -16.80 15.23
CA GLU A 11 10.37 -17.68 16.13
C GLU A 11 9.98 -16.88 17.37
N GLU A 12 8.69 -16.60 17.54
CA GLU A 12 8.17 -15.89 18.70
C GLU A 12 7.01 -16.71 19.29
N THR A 13 7.15 -17.12 20.56
CA THR A 13 6.15 -17.88 21.34
C THR A 13 5.38 -18.95 20.55
N GLY A 14 6.09 -19.97 20.05
CA GLY A 14 5.49 -21.18 19.48
C GLY A 14 4.97 -21.06 18.04
N ALA A 15 5.03 -19.88 17.42
CA ALA A 15 4.73 -19.71 16.00
C ALA A 15 6.00 -19.36 15.22
N GLN A 16 6.41 -20.27 14.34
CA GLN A 16 7.44 -19.98 13.34
C GLN A 16 6.81 -19.20 12.18
N TRP A 17 7.28 -17.99 11.94
CA TRP A 17 6.92 -17.24 10.74
C TRP A 17 8.09 -17.21 9.76
N LYS A 18 7.75 -17.33 8.47
CA LYS A 18 8.69 -17.24 7.35
C LYS A 18 8.18 -16.24 6.33
N ALA A 19 9.07 -15.43 5.79
CA ALA A 19 8.77 -14.50 4.72
C ALA A 19 9.86 -14.54 3.65
N GLN A 20 9.44 -14.53 2.38
CA GLN A 20 10.32 -14.29 1.24
C GLN A 20 9.99 -12.91 0.69
N ILE A 21 10.98 -12.02 0.65
CA ILE A 21 10.81 -10.62 0.22
C ILE A 21 11.60 -10.40 -1.05
N THR A 22 10.94 -10.00 -2.13
CA THR A 22 11.57 -9.59 -3.38
C THR A 22 11.53 -8.07 -3.50
N ARG A 23 12.68 -7.47 -3.84
CA ARG A 23 12.89 -6.03 -3.96
C ARG A 23 13.30 -5.65 -5.38
N ASN A 24 12.92 -4.44 -5.81
CA ASN A 24 13.42 -3.84 -7.05
C ASN A 24 14.88 -3.39 -6.90
N GLY A 25 15.49 -2.93 -8.00
CA GLY A 25 16.87 -2.44 -8.00
C GLY A 25 17.13 -1.19 -7.13
N LEU A 26 16.08 -0.53 -6.63
CA LEU A 26 16.16 0.57 -5.67
C LEU A 26 16.00 0.09 -4.22
N GLY A 27 15.91 -1.23 -3.99
CA GLY A 27 15.71 -1.83 -2.67
C GLY A 27 14.26 -1.79 -2.15
N GLN A 28 13.31 -1.28 -2.94
CA GLN A 28 11.90 -1.22 -2.55
C GLN A 28 11.25 -2.59 -2.69
N GLU A 29 10.48 -3.01 -1.70
CA GLU A 29 9.76 -4.30 -1.69
C GLU A 29 8.69 -4.35 -2.79
N MET A 30 8.82 -5.26 -3.74
CA MET A 30 7.82 -5.50 -4.79
C MET A 30 6.85 -6.62 -4.43
N GLU A 31 7.35 -7.65 -3.74
CA GLU A 31 6.56 -8.83 -3.39
C GLU A 31 7.02 -9.37 -2.04
N LYS A 32 6.06 -9.83 -1.24
CA LYS A 32 6.33 -10.57 -0.01
C LYS A 32 5.41 -11.78 0.10
N GLN A 33 6.00 -12.96 0.16
CA GLN A 33 5.29 -14.21 0.40
C GLN A 33 5.46 -14.60 1.87
N LEU A 34 4.37 -14.95 2.55
CA LEU A 34 4.40 -15.45 3.93
C LEU A 34 3.83 -16.87 4.00
N ASN A 35 4.12 -17.54 5.12
CA ASN A 35 3.42 -18.76 5.50
C ASN A 35 1.88 -18.57 5.46
N GLY A 36 1.15 -19.66 5.22
CA GLY A 36 -0.30 -19.60 5.06
C GLY A 36 -0.79 -19.12 3.67
N ARG A 37 0.08 -19.16 2.65
CA ARG A 37 -0.21 -18.77 1.25
C ARG A 37 -0.64 -17.30 1.14
N ILE A 38 -0.04 -16.43 1.94
CA ILE A 38 -0.27 -14.99 1.86
C ILE A 38 0.75 -14.40 0.90
N LYS A 39 0.28 -13.63 -0.07
CA LYS A 39 1.13 -12.90 -1.02
C LYS A 39 0.76 -11.42 -1.00
N LEU A 40 1.75 -10.59 -0.71
CA LEU A 40 1.69 -9.14 -0.85
C LEU A 40 2.37 -8.73 -2.15
N THR A 41 1.78 -7.80 -2.89
CA THR A 41 2.41 -7.16 -4.05
C THR A 41 2.30 -5.65 -3.91
N THR A 42 3.40 -4.96 -4.21
CA THR A 42 3.51 -3.51 -4.13
C THR A 42 4.09 -2.98 -5.42
N ALA A 43 3.40 -2.00 -6.01
CA ALA A 43 3.86 -1.32 -7.21
C ALA A 43 4.19 0.14 -6.90
N TYR A 44 5.20 0.66 -7.58
CA TYR A 44 5.68 2.03 -7.42
C TYR A 44 5.66 2.77 -8.76
N ASP A 45 5.45 4.08 -8.72
CA ASP A 45 5.71 4.93 -9.87
C ASP A 45 7.21 5.26 -10.02
N LYS A 46 7.55 6.01 -11.07
CA LYS A 46 8.93 6.43 -11.38
C LYS A 46 9.57 7.31 -10.29
N GLN A 47 8.76 7.95 -9.44
CA GLN A 47 9.23 8.77 -8.32
C GLN A 47 9.38 7.93 -7.04
N GLY A 48 9.18 6.61 -7.13
CA GLY A 48 9.29 5.69 -5.99
C GLY A 48 8.09 5.72 -5.06
N ARG A 49 6.96 6.33 -5.45
CA ARG A 49 5.73 6.36 -4.63
C ARG A 49 4.90 5.13 -4.88
N ILE A 50 4.34 4.54 -3.83
CA ILE A 50 3.44 3.39 -3.97
C ILE A 50 2.20 3.81 -4.76
N ILE A 51 1.85 3.06 -5.81
CA ILE A 51 0.64 3.25 -6.62
C ILE A 51 -0.35 2.11 -6.49
N SER A 52 0.11 0.93 -6.07
CA SER A 52 -0.76 -0.21 -5.80
C SER A 52 -0.22 -1.07 -4.67
N HIS A 53 -1.14 -1.59 -3.86
CA HIS A 53 -0.84 -2.52 -2.78
C HIS A 53 -1.96 -3.57 -2.73
N GLN A 54 -1.60 -4.84 -2.94
CA GLN A 54 -2.56 -5.94 -3.03
C GLN A 54 -2.12 -7.12 -2.18
N VAL A 55 -3.06 -7.70 -1.43
CA VAL A 55 -2.87 -8.92 -0.63
C VAL A 55 -3.76 -10.03 -1.16
N TYR A 56 -3.19 -11.21 -1.32
CA TYR A 56 -3.88 -12.44 -1.66
C TYR A 56 -3.68 -13.48 -0.57
N GLN A 57 -4.74 -14.21 -0.25
CA GLN A 57 -4.68 -15.45 0.52
C GLN A 57 -5.06 -16.60 -0.42
N GLY A 58 -4.07 -17.40 -0.84
CA GLY A 58 -4.24 -18.30 -1.97
C GLY A 58 -4.59 -17.51 -3.24
N SER A 59 -5.74 -17.81 -3.85
CA SER A 59 -6.25 -17.09 -5.02
C SER A 59 -7.19 -15.93 -4.68
N LYS A 60 -7.60 -15.78 -3.41
CA LYS A 60 -8.56 -14.74 -3.00
C LYS A 60 -7.82 -13.44 -2.72
N GLU A 61 -8.18 -12.38 -3.43
CA GLU A 61 -7.74 -11.02 -3.08
C GLU A 61 -8.48 -10.54 -1.82
N THR A 62 -7.72 -10.23 -0.77
CA THR A 62 -8.26 -9.81 0.53
C THR A 62 -8.00 -8.34 0.83
N TYR A 63 -7.06 -7.72 0.10
CA TYR A 63 -6.78 -6.29 0.17
C TYR A 63 -6.37 -5.78 -1.20
N ASN A 64 -6.90 -4.62 -1.60
CA ASN A 64 -6.48 -3.92 -2.81
C ASN A 64 -6.64 -2.42 -2.59
N ARG A 65 -5.52 -1.68 -2.64
CA ARG A 65 -5.51 -0.22 -2.60
C ARG A 65 -4.72 0.32 -3.77
N GLN A 66 -5.33 1.26 -4.48
CA GLN A 66 -4.68 2.02 -5.54
C GLN A 66 -4.55 3.47 -5.08
N TYR A 67 -3.34 4.01 -5.19
CA TYR A 67 -2.98 5.32 -4.68
C TYR A 67 -2.75 6.28 -5.84
N ASN A 68 -3.42 7.43 -5.80
CA ASN A 68 -3.21 8.48 -6.77
C ASN A 68 -2.54 9.67 -6.09
N TRP A 69 -1.48 10.20 -6.70
CA TRP A 69 -0.66 11.27 -6.14
C TRP A 69 -0.69 12.51 -7.03
N SER A 70 -0.62 13.68 -6.42
CA SER A 70 -0.34 14.92 -7.14
C SER A 70 1.15 15.00 -7.53
N PRO A 71 1.53 15.91 -8.45
CA PRO A 71 2.95 16.18 -8.72
C PRO A 71 3.74 16.67 -7.50
N ARG A 72 3.08 17.22 -6.47
CA ARG A 72 3.70 17.70 -5.23
C ARG A 72 3.82 16.62 -4.15
N HIS A 73 3.81 15.35 -4.52
CA HIS A 73 3.87 14.22 -3.57
C HIS A 73 2.75 14.19 -2.53
N GLN A 74 1.59 14.78 -2.85
CA GLN A 74 0.42 14.74 -1.99
C GLN A 74 -0.53 13.63 -2.45
N LEU A 75 -1.01 12.81 -1.52
CA LEU A 75 -1.94 11.74 -1.84
C LEU A 75 -3.30 12.36 -2.18
N LYS A 76 -3.81 12.16 -3.39
CA LYS A 76 -5.08 12.73 -3.86
C LYS A 76 -6.26 11.82 -3.63
N SER A 77 -6.06 10.52 -3.79
CA SER A 77 -7.10 9.55 -3.49
C SER A 77 -6.56 8.15 -3.24
N ILE A 78 -7.32 7.38 -2.48
CA ILE A 78 -7.16 5.93 -2.36
C ILE A 78 -8.43 5.28 -2.90
N LEU A 79 -8.28 4.36 -3.86
CA LEU A 79 -9.36 3.50 -4.33
C LEU A 79 -9.20 2.10 -3.71
N ASN A 80 -10.26 1.62 -3.07
CA ASN A 80 -10.41 0.23 -2.66
C ASN A 80 -10.80 -0.60 -3.89
N GLY A 81 -9.87 -1.40 -4.42
CA GLY A 81 -10.12 -2.21 -5.61
C GLY A 81 -11.20 -3.28 -5.42
N LEU A 82 -11.45 -3.70 -4.17
CA LEU A 82 -12.44 -4.72 -3.81
C LEU A 82 -13.86 -4.14 -3.74
N THR A 83 -14.04 -3.03 -3.01
CA THR A 83 -15.37 -2.42 -2.80
C THR A 83 -15.70 -1.33 -3.81
N LYS A 84 -14.72 -0.90 -4.61
CA LYS A 84 -14.75 0.32 -5.44
C LYS A 84 -14.91 1.63 -4.66
N GLY A 85 -14.74 1.56 -3.34
CA GLY A 85 -14.78 2.72 -2.46
C GLY A 85 -13.62 3.66 -2.66
N LYS A 86 -13.88 4.97 -2.60
CA LYS A 86 -12.86 5.98 -2.76
C LYS A 86 -12.78 6.86 -1.52
N THR A 87 -11.55 7.15 -1.10
CA THR A 87 -11.25 8.23 -0.18
C THR A 87 -10.51 9.32 -0.94
N GLU A 88 -10.95 10.57 -0.81
CA GLU A 88 -10.38 11.73 -1.48
C GLU A 88 -9.78 12.69 -0.47
N PHE A 89 -8.64 13.27 -0.83
CA PHE A 89 -7.90 14.19 0.02
C PHE A 89 -7.71 15.53 -0.67
N THR A 90 -7.91 16.59 0.09
CA THR A 90 -7.63 17.97 -0.32
C THR A 90 -6.61 18.62 0.60
N TYR A 91 -5.93 19.62 0.07
CA TYR A 91 -4.86 20.32 0.77
C TYR A 91 -5.06 21.81 0.61
N ASP A 92 -4.70 22.56 1.65
CA ASP A 92 -4.76 24.02 1.62
C ASP A 92 -3.55 24.62 0.88
N SER A 93 -3.49 25.95 0.82
CA SER A 93 -2.40 26.69 0.17
C SER A 93 -1.03 26.47 0.79
N PHE A 94 -0.97 26.08 2.06
CA PHE A 94 0.28 25.79 2.78
C PHE A 94 0.71 24.32 2.62
N GLY A 95 -0.12 23.50 1.96
CA GLY A 95 0.15 22.09 1.71
C GLY A 95 -0.29 21.16 2.85
N SER A 96 -0.97 21.69 3.87
CA SER A 96 -1.55 20.90 4.96
C SER A 96 -2.82 20.20 4.52
N LEU A 97 -3.12 19.02 5.09
CA LEU A 97 -4.34 18.28 4.78
C LEU A 97 -5.56 19.09 5.22
N ALA A 98 -6.40 19.47 4.25
CA ALA A 98 -7.60 20.28 4.50
C ALA A 98 -8.84 19.40 4.69
N SER A 99 -8.96 18.30 3.96
CA SER A 99 -10.04 17.33 4.15
C SER A 99 -9.68 15.92 3.73
N ALA A 100 -10.35 14.95 4.34
CA ALA A 100 -10.41 13.56 3.90
C ALA A 100 -11.88 13.15 3.80
N CYS A 101 -12.38 12.91 2.60
CA CYS A 101 -13.76 12.49 2.34
C CYS A 101 -13.82 11.01 1.98
N TYR A 102 -14.72 10.26 2.61
CA TYR A 102 -14.81 8.80 2.54
C TYR A 102 -15.99 8.34 1.66
N GLN A 103 -16.04 7.04 1.38
CA GLN A 103 -17.05 6.45 0.50
C GLN A 103 -18.49 6.67 0.98
N ASP A 104 -18.70 6.76 2.29
CA ASP A 104 -20.03 6.99 2.89
C ASP A 104 -20.48 8.46 2.83
N GLY A 105 -19.69 9.34 2.19
CA GLY A 105 -19.97 10.77 2.08
C GLY A 105 -19.53 11.58 3.30
N SER A 106 -19.02 10.93 4.35
CA SER A 106 -18.45 11.66 5.49
C SER A 106 -17.14 12.34 5.10
N CYS A 107 -16.87 13.51 5.66
CA CYS A 107 -15.59 14.20 5.51
C CYS A 107 -15.02 14.58 6.88
N ASN A 108 -13.75 14.25 7.10
CA ASN A 108 -12.98 14.74 8.23
C ASN A 108 -12.19 16.00 7.81
N TYR A 109 -12.18 17.01 8.67
CA TYR A 109 -11.45 18.26 8.50
C TYR A 109 -10.48 18.40 9.68
N PRO A 110 -9.20 18.10 9.49
CA PRO A 110 -8.21 18.19 10.56
C PRO A 110 -8.19 19.60 11.14
N LEU A 111 -8.19 19.70 12.47
CA LEU A 111 -7.93 20.97 13.14
C LEU A 111 -6.46 21.36 12.90
N LYS A 112 -6.24 22.66 12.66
CA LYS A 112 -4.91 23.23 12.45
C LYS A 112 -4.24 23.59 13.78
#